data_AF-A0A517LD13-F1
#
_entry.id   AF-A0A517LD13-F1
#
_cell.length_a   1.000
_cell.length_b   1.000
_cell.length_c   1.000
_cell.angle_alpha   90.00
_cell.angle_beta   90.00
_cell.angle_gamma   90.00
#
_symmetry.space_group_name_H-M   'P 1'
#
loop_
_entity.id
_entity.type
_entity.pdbx_description
1 polymer ?
#
loop_
_entity_poly.entity_id
_entity_poly.type
_entity_poly.pdbx_seq_one_letter_code
_entity_poly.pdbx_strand_id
1 'polypeptide(L)'
;MRMLTASQSSSTVSAATPVGRHAFERRVEDMKPTKTDINTVIMDYLIKEGYPDSARKFALEANIKQKPDDDSIRTRVAIRNAIHSGDIQTAIEQINELNPNILDSNSQLHFALLRLQLVELIRNCSSSSASIEPALKFATQQLAPRASTSKEFLHDLERTMALLVFTPDHSNPQNAELLKPDLRLEVADRVNQAILARQGTSVEAKIKEWIRARAWSENEARRAKKEVPHNMKLGLDGDTDGDSDDEAMNGNGDNDAMIS
;
A
#
# COMPACT_ATOMS: atom_id res chain seq x y z
N MET A 1 -49.93 14.45 -66.39
CA MET A 1 -50.64 13.78 -65.27
C MET A 1 -49.58 13.04 -64.46
N ARG A 2 -49.30 13.55 -63.26
CA ARG A 2 -48.43 13.10 -62.14
C ARG A 2 -47.35 12.02 -62.36
N MET A 3 -46.10 12.46 -62.23
CA MET A 3 -44.99 11.70 -61.61
C MET A 3 -45.36 11.31 -60.17
N LEU A 4 -44.84 10.18 -59.67
CA LEU A 4 -44.46 10.01 -58.26
C LEU A 4 -43.36 8.93 -58.14
N THR A 5 -42.37 9.27 -57.34
CA THR A 5 -41.05 8.68 -57.16
C THR A 5 -40.98 7.69 -55.99
N ALA A 6 -40.03 6.75 -56.10
CA ALA A 6 -39.28 6.00 -55.08
C ALA A 6 -39.79 5.97 -53.62
N SER A 7 -39.87 4.75 -53.07
CA SER A 7 -39.75 4.51 -51.64
C SER A 7 -38.63 3.49 -51.40
N GLN A 8 -37.43 3.98 -51.07
CA GLN A 8 -36.39 3.18 -50.43
C GLN A 8 -36.77 3.06 -48.96
N SER A 9 -37.10 1.85 -48.52
CA SER A 9 -37.26 1.52 -47.11
C SER A 9 -35.88 1.51 -46.45
N SER A 10 -35.48 2.67 -45.92
CA SER A 10 -34.32 2.79 -45.05
C SER A 10 -34.71 2.25 -43.67
N SER A 11 -34.34 1.00 -43.39
CA SER A 11 -34.49 0.38 -42.09
C SER A 11 -33.54 1.08 -41.12
N THR A 12 -34.05 2.02 -40.33
CA THR A 12 -33.33 2.55 -39.18
C THR A 12 -33.16 1.39 -38.19
N VAL A 13 -31.97 0.81 -38.12
CA VAL A 13 -31.56 0.01 -36.98
C VAL A 13 -31.54 0.93 -35.77
N SER A 14 -32.61 0.89 -34.98
CA SER A 14 -32.62 1.44 -33.63
C SER A 14 -31.48 0.80 -32.86
N ALA A 15 -30.46 1.58 -32.55
CA ALA A 15 -29.40 1.18 -31.64
C ALA A 15 -30.06 0.72 -30.33
N ALA A 16 -29.97 -0.58 -30.06
CA ALA A 16 -30.36 -1.14 -28.78
C ALA A 16 -29.59 -0.38 -27.69
N THR A 17 -30.32 0.30 -26.82
CA THR A 17 -29.74 0.93 -25.64
C THR A 17 -29.14 -0.20 -24.79
N PRO A 18 -27.83 -0.22 -24.50
CA PRO A 18 -27.29 -1.23 -23.61
C PRO A 18 -27.94 -1.02 -22.25
N VAL A 19 -28.73 -2.02 -21.84
CA VAL A 19 -29.24 -2.15 -20.48
C VAL A 19 -28.04 -2.10 -19.52
N GLY A 20 -28.10 -1.24 -18.50
CA GLY A 20 -27.28 -1.43 -17.29
C GLY A 20 -26.14 -0.45 -17.00
N ARG A 21 -25.80 0.55 -17.82
CA ARG A 21 -24.72 1.51 -17.44
C ARG A 21 -25.19 2.50 -16.38
N HIS A 22 -24.66 2.33 -15.16
CA HIS A 22 -24.96 3.14 -13.99
C HIS A 22 -24.61 4.62 -14.25
N ALA A 23 -25.39 5.57 -13.71
CA ALA A 23 -25.19 7.02 -13.96
C ALA A 23 -23.76 7.50 -13.57
N PHE A 24 -23.18 6.87 -12.56
CA PHE A 24 -21.78 7.05 -12.15
C PHE A 24 -20.79 6.73 -13.27
N GLU A 25 -20.92 5.61 -13.97
CA GLU A 25 -19.97 5.17 -15.00
C GLU A 25 -19.92 6.16 -16.17
N ARG A 26 -21.08 6.68 -16.58
CA ARG A 26 -21.16 7.74 -17.60
C ARG A 26 -20.39 8.99 -17.18
N ARG A 27 -20.53 9.42 -15.92
CA ARG A 27 -19.79 10.58 -15.39
C ARG A 27 -18.29 10.34 -15.31
N VAL A 28 -17.87 9.09 -15.08
CA VAL A 28 -16.45 8.71 -15.10
C VAL A 28 -15.91 8.73 -16.53
N GLU A 29 -16.66 8.23 -17.51
CA GLU A 29 -16.27 8.28 -18.93
C GLU A 29 -16.13 9.73 -19.46
N ASP A 30 -16.94 10.65 -18.94
CA ASP A 30 -16.86 12.09 -19.25
C ASP A 30 -15.58 12.73 -18.66
N MET A 31 -15.10 12.23 -17.53
CA MET A 31 -13.86 12.70 -16.90
C MET A 31 -12.64 12.02 -17.52
N LYS A 32 -12.10 12.61 -18.59
CA LYS A 32 -10.86 12.15 -19.22
C LYS A 32 -9.65 12.85 -18.60
N PRO A 33 -8.88 12.21 -17.71
CA PRO A 33 -7.64 12.78 -17.21
C PRO A 33 -6.64 12.99 -18.36
N THR A 34 -5.83 14.04 -18.27
CA THR A 34 -4.81 14.27 -19.30
C THR A 34 -3.68 13.24 -19.15
N LYS A 35 -3.07 12.85 -20.28
CA LYS A 35 -1.91 11.94 -20.27
C LYS A 35 -0.75 12.48 -19.43
N THR A 36 -0.58 13.81 -19.41
CA THR A 36 0.44 14.50 -18.61
C THR A 36 0.20 14.33 -17.10
N ASP A 37 -1.05 14.43 -16.65
CA ASP A 37 -1.38 14.25 -15.24
C ASP A 37 -1.13 12.81 -14.80
N ILE A 38 -1.55 11.84 -15.61
CA ILE A 38 -1.30 10.40 -15.35
C ILE A 38 0.21 10.14 -15.27
N ASN A 39 0.98 10.62 -16.24
CA ASN A 39 2.42 10.45 -16.26
C ASN A 39 3.10 11.08 -15.03
N THR A 40 2.61 12.24 -14.58
CA THR A 40 3.14 12.91 -13.39
C THR A 40 2.91 12.07 -12.13
N VAL A 41 1.74 11.43 -12.01
CA VAL A 41 1.39 10.61 -10.85
C VAL A 41 2.16 9.29 -10.84
N ILE A 42 2.31 8.65 -12.02
CA ILE A 42 3.13 7.44 -12.16
C ILE A 42 4.58 7.77 -11.80
N MET A 43 5.12 8.87 -12.33
CA MET A 43 6.49 9.30 -12.02
C MET A 43 6.67 9.59 -10.53
N ASP A 44 5.72 10.29 -9.90
CA ASP A 44 5.72 10.56 -8.46
C ASP A 44 5.78 9.26 -7.63
N TYR A 45 5.00 8.26 -8.02
CA TYR A 45 5.03 6.94 -7.39
C TYR A 45 6.37 6.22 -7.59
N LEU A 46 6.88 6.16 -8.82
CA LEU A 46 8.15 5.49 -9.12
C LEU A 46 9.32 6.09 -8.36
N ILE A 47 9.34 7.42 -8.22
CA ILE A 47 10.35 8.13 -7.44
C ILE A 47 10.17 7.81 -5.95
N LYS A 48 8.98 8.03 -5.38
CA LYS A 48 8.78 7.93 -3.93
C LYS A 48 8.89 6.51 -3.38
N GLU A 49 8.44 5.51 -4.14
CA GLU A 49 8.56 4.10 -3.77
C GLU A 49 9.90 3.47 -4.12
N GLY A 50 10.83 4.21 -4.73
CA GLY A 50 12.19 3.73 -4.91
C GLY A 50 12.38 2.80 -6.10
N TYR A 51 11.85 3.15 -7.28
CA TYR A 51 12.03 2.40 -8.52
C TYR A 51 12.87 3.21 -9.53
N PRO A 52 14.20 3.38 -9.31
CA PRO A 52 15.02 4.29 -10.11
C PRO A 52 15.12 3.87 -11.58
N ASP A 53 15.31 2.58 -11.86
CA ASP A 53 15.42 2.10 -13.24
C ASP A 53 14.10 2.21 -14.01
N SER A 54 12.97 1.96 -13.34
CA SER A 54 11.64 2.17 -13.91
C SER A 54 11.36 3.65 -14.13
N ALA A 55 11.68 4.52 -13.17
CA ALA A 55 11.53 5.97 -13.29
C ALA A 55 12.34 6.52 -14.47
N ARG A 56 13.59 6.07 -14.64
CA ARG A 56 14.46 6.48 -15.75
C ARG A 56 13.92 6.04 -17.11
N LYS A 57 13.51 4.78 -17.25
CA LYS A 57 12.91 4.27 -18.49
C LYS A 57 11.60 4.99 -18.82
N PHE A 58 10.76 5.19 -17.81
CA PHE A 58 9.49 5.90 -17.94
C PHE A 58 9.70 7.37 -18.34
N ALA A 59 10.71 8.06 -17.78
CA ALA A 59 11.06 9.42 -18.16
C ALA A 59 11.37 9.54 -19.66
N LEU A 60 12.14 8.59 -20.18
CA LEU A 60 12.56 8.53 -21.58
C LEU A 60 11.36 8.33 -22.51
N GLU A 61 10.51 7.37 -22.20
CA GLU A 61 9.33 7.03 -23.02
C GLU A 61 8.23 8.10 -22.95
N ALA A 62 7.99 8.67 -21.78
CA ALA A 62 7.00 9.72 -21.56
C ALA A 62 7.50 11.13 -21.96
N ASN A 63 8.75 11.25 -22.44
CA ASN A 63 9.41 12.51 -22.81
C ASN A 63 9.36 13.57 -21.69
N ILE A 64 9.53 13.13 -20.44
CA ILE A 64 9.51 13.99 -19.25
C ILE A 64 10.88 14.67 -19.12
N LYS A 65 10.89 16.02 -19.06
CA LYS A 65 12.12 16.81 -19.06
C LYS A 65 12.91 16.76 -17.74
N GLN A 66 12.23 16.56 -16.60
CA GLN A 66 12.91 16.42 -15.31
C GLN A 66 13.47 15.02 -15.17
N LYS A 67 14.79 14.92 -15.08
CA LYS A 67 15.45 13.67 -14.71
C LYS A 67 15.24 13.43 -13.21
N PRO A 68 14.79 12.23 -12.81
CA PRO A 68 14.79 11.86 -11.40
C PRO A 68 16.22 11.92 -10.85
N ASP A 69 16.35 12.29 -9.59
CA ASP A 69 17.60 12.16 -8.85
C ASP A 69 17.83 10.68 -8.51
N ASP A 70 18.42 9.95 -9.48
CA ASP A 70 18.67 8.51 -9.38
C ASP A 70 19.49 8.16 -8.12
N ASP A 71 20.41 9.02 -7.68
CA ASP A 71 21.29 8.76 -6.54
C ASP A 71 20.52 8.85 -5.22
N SER A 72 19.73 9.90 -5.02
CA SER A 72 18.86 10.03 -3.84
C SER A 72 17.85 8.87 -3.76
N ILE A 73 17.28 8.46 -4.89
CA ILE A 73 16.36 7.32 -4.94
C ILE A 73 17.09 6.02 -4.58
N ARG A 74 18.28 5.77 -5.13
CA ARG A 74 19.08 4.58 -4.83
C ARG A 74 19.48 4.50 -3.37
N THR A 75 19.90 5.61 -2.76
CA THR A 75 20.24 5.66 -1.34
C THR A 75 19.04 5.31 -0.47
N ARG A 76 17.84 5.87 -0.75
CA ARG A 76 16.62 5.50 -0.01
C ARG A 76 16.25 4.03 -0.16
N VAL A 77 16.42 3.47 -1.36
CA VAL A 77 16.19 2.04 -1.62
C VAL A 77 17.19 1.17 -0.86
N ALA A 78 18.46 1.57 -0.80
CA ALA A 78 19.48 0.87 -0.03
C ALA A 78 19.14 0.83 1.46
N ILE A 79 18.74 1.97 2.04
CA ILE A 79 18.28 2.07 3.44
C ILE A 79 17.08 1.15 3.67
N ARG A 80 16.06 1.20 2.79
CA ARG A 80 14.88 0.32 2.90
C ARG A 80 15.26 -1.16 2.86
N ASN A 81 16.14 -1.54 1.94
CA ASN A 81 16.59 -2.93 1.79
C ASN A 81 17.40 -3.40 3.00
N ALA A 82 18.23 -2.54 3.59
CA ALA A 82 18.93 -2.83 4.84
C ALA A 82 17.93 -3.10 5.99
N ILE A 83 16.88 -2.29 6.11
CA ILE A 83 15.82 -2.52 7.12
C ILE A 83 15.07 -3.84 6.86
N HIS A 84 14.69 -4.13 5.61
CA HIS A 84 13.96 -5.35 5.26
C HIS A 84 14.80 -6.62 5.50
N SER A 85 16.11 -6.57 5.22
CA SER A 85 17.03 -7.68 5.45
C SER A 85 17.39 -7.87 6.93
N GLY A 86 17.07 -6.91 7.80
CA GLY A 86 17.40 -6.94 9.23
C GLY A 86 18.77 -6.35 9.56
N ASP A 87 19.47 -5.75 8.60
CA ASP A 87 20.71 -5.03 8.84
C ASP A 87 20.44 -3.59 9.28
N ILE A 88 19.94 -3.46 10.51
CA ILE A 88 19.47 -2.18 11.04
C ILE A 88 20.65 -1.25 11.36
N GLN A 89 21.82 -1.81 11.69
CA GLN A 89 23.01 -1.03 11.98
C GLN A 89 23.46 -0.24 10.75
N THR A 90 23.60 -0.92 9.61
CA THR A 90 23.92 -0.26 8.33
C THR A 90 22.82 0.70 7.89
N ALA A 91 21.54 0.40 8.16
CA ALA A 91 20.46 1.35 7.89
C ALA A 91 20.62 2.65 8.69
N ILE A 92 20.94 2.58 9.99
CA ILE A 92 21.16 3.77 10.84
C ILE A 92 22.34 4.59 10.35
N GLU A 93 23.45 3.94 9.99
CA GLU A 93 24.64 4.60 9.44
C GLU A 93 24.31 5.36 8.15
N GLN A 94 23.66 4.69 7.18
CA GLN A 94 23.26 5.33 5.92
C GLN A 94 22.26 6.47 6.13
N ILE A 95 21.33 6.37 7.10
CA ILE A 95 20.42 7.48 7.43
C ILE A 95 21.20 8.68 7.96
N ASN A 96 22.17 8.47 8.84
CA ASN A 96 22.99 9.55 9.40
C ASN A 96 23.92 10.18 8.36
N GLU A 97 24.48 9.38 7.45
CA GLU A 97 25.26 9.86 6.30
C GLU A 97 24.41 10.72 5.36
N LEU A 98 23.17 10.30 5.09
CA LEU A 98 22.25 11.05 4.25
C LEU A 98 21.79 12.35 4.92
N ASN A 99 21.42 12.29 6.20
CA ASN A 99 21.05 13.46 6.98
C ASN A 99 21.16 13.18 8.50
N PRO A 100 22.16 13.76 9.18
CA PRO A 100 22.41 13.46 10.59
C PRO A 100 21.27 13.92 11.53
N ASN A 101 20.45 14.88 11.10
CA ASN A 101 19.38 15.45 11.94
C ASN A 101 18.06 14.66 11.89
N ILE A 102 17.93 13.63 11.04
CA ILE A 102 16.68 12.87 10.93
C ILE A 102 16.39 12.14 12.24
N LEU A 103 17.37 11.42 12.77
CA LEU A 103 17.20 10.59 13.95
C LEU A 103 17.18 11.40 15.25
N ASP A 104 17.88 12.54 15.27
CA ASP A 104 17.91 13.43 16.44
C ASP A 104 16.60 14.21 16.62
N SER A 105 15.98 14.64 15.52
CA SER A 105 14.70 15.36 15.59
C SER A 105 13.48 14.45 15.73
N ASN A 106 13.63 13.15 15.46
CA ASN A 106 12.55 12.18 15.57
C ASN A 106 12.95 11.02 16.49
N SER A 107 12.84 11.27 17.80
CA SER A 107 13.15 10.28 18.84
C SER A 107 12.32 9.00 18.72
N GLN A 108 11.07 9.10 18.23
CA GLN A 108 10.19 7.96 18.03
C GLN A 108 10.68 7.04 16.89
N LEU A 109 11.15 7.62 15.78
CA LEU A 109 11.72 6.85 14.68
C LEU A 109 13.04 6.18 15.08
N HIS A 110 13.90 6.92 15.78
CA HIS A 110 15.15 6.38 16.30
C HIS A 110 14.89 5.21 17.27
N PHE A 111 13.94 5.36 18.19
CA PHE A 111 13.55 4.28 19.11
C PHE A 111 13.01 3.06 18.34
N ALA A 112 12.18 3.27 17.31
CA ALA A 112 11.66 2.18 16.49
C ALA A 112 12.76 1.39 15.76
N LEU A 113 13.78 2.06 15.22
CA LEU A 113 14.94 1.41 14.62
C LEU A 113 15.74 0.60 15.65
N LEU A 114 16.05 1.17 16.81
CA LEU A 114 16.78 0.46 17.87
C LEU A 114 15.99 -0.74 18.39
N ARG A 115 14.67 -0.61 18.52
CA ARG A 115 13.78 -1.73 18.87
C ARG A 115 13.86 -2.84 17.83
N LEU A 116 13.83 -2.49 16.54
CA LEU A 116 13.96 -3.47 15.46
C LEU A 116 15.31 -4.20 15.52
N GLN A 117 16.40 -3.47 15.78
CA GLN A 117 17.73 -4.05 15.98
C GLN A 117 17.75 -5.03 17.16
N LEU A 118 17.10 -4.70 18.28
CA LEU A 118 16.95 -5.62 19.41
C LEU A 118 16.18 -6.89 19.01
N VAL A 119 15.09 -6.76 18.25
CA VAL A 119 14.34 -7.92 17.75
C VAL A 119 15.24 -8.82 16.88
N GLU A 120 16.08 -8.25 16.01
CA GLU A 120 17.02 -9.03 15.20
C GLU A 120 18.07 -9.75 16.04
N LEU A 121 18.61 -9.08 17.07
CA LEU A 121 19.52 -9.73 18.01
C LEU A 121 18.85 -10.91 18.72
N ILE A 122 17.60 -10.76 19.15
CA ILE A 122 16.82 -11.82 19.80
C ILE A 122 16.56 -12.99 18.84
N ARG A 123 16.21 -12.71 17.57
CA ARG A 123 16.04 -13.76 16.54
C ARG A 123 17.33 -14.56 16.32
N ASN A 124 18.47 -13.88 16.26
CA ASN A 124 19.77 -14.53 16.08
C ASN A 124 20.16 -15.40 17.29
N CYS A 125 19.84 -14.95 18.52
CA CYS A 125 20.05 -15.72 19.75
C CYS A 125 19.13 -16.95 19.89
N SER A 126 17.95 -16.91 19.25
CA SER A 126 17.02 -18.05 19.28
C SER A 126 17.35 -19.11 18.21
N SER A 127 17.92 -18.68 17.08
CA SER A 127 18.17 -19.55 15.91
C SER A 127 19.54 -20.24 15.98
N SER A 128 20.54 -19.52 16.49
CA SER A 128 21.85 -20.08 16.85
C SER A 128 21.82 -20.21 18.37
N SER A 129 22.37 -21.27 18.97
CA SER A 129 22.50 -21.41 20.44
C SER A 129 23.50 -20.39 21.04
N ALA A 130 23.42 -19.14 20.59
CA ALA A 130 24.26 -18.03 20.91
C ALA A 130 23.81 -17.40 22.23
N SER A 131 24.77 -16.79 22.92
CA SER A 131 24.51 -16.10 24.19
C SER A 131 23.49 -14.98 24.01
N ILE A 132 22.56 -14.86 24.95
CA ILE A 132 21.57 -13.77 25.04
C ILE A 132 22.24 -12.44 25.47
N GLU A 133 23.47 -12.50 25.96
CA GLU A 133 24.24 -11.37 26.48
C GLU A 133 24.33 -10.15 25.54
N PRO A 134 24.54 -10.28 24.21
CA PRO A 134 24.58 -9.15 23.30
C PRO A 134 23.25 -8.39 23.24
N ALA A 135 22.12 -9.11 23.23
CA ALA A 135 20.79 -8.50 23.22
C ALA A 135 20.51 -7.75 24.54
N LEU A 136 20.87 -8.35 25.68
CA LEU A 136 20.74 -7.72 27.00
C LEU A 136 21.62 -6.47 27.14
N LYS A 137 22.88 -6.55 26.70
CA LYS A 137 23.81 -5.42 26.71
C LYS A 137 23.29 -4.28 25.84
N PHE A 138 22.77 -4.58 24.65
CA PHE A 138 22.21 -3.58 23.76
C PHE A 138 20.96 -2.92 24.35
N ALA A 139 20.02 -3.71 24.88
CA ALA A 139 18.81 -3.20 25.51
C ALA A 139 19.12 -2.26 26.69
N THR A 140 20.06 -2.65 27.56
CA THR A 140 20.45 -1.85 28.74
C THR A 140 21.23 -0.59 28.40
N GLN A 141 22.13 -0.63 27.41
CA GLN A 141 22.96 0.51 27.06
C GLN A 141 22.26 1.53 26.16
N GLN A 142 21.47 1.07 25.18
CA GLN A 142 20.92 1.94 24.13
C GLN A 142 19.43 2.24 24.32
N LEU A 143 18.61 1.23 24.67
CA LEU A 143 17.16 1.40 24.77
C LEU A 143 16.70 1.87 26.14
N ALA A 144 17.24 1.33 27.24
CA ALA A 144 16.75 1.61 28.60
C ALA A 144 16.77 3.11 28.97
N PRO A 145 17.83 3.89 28.66
CA PRO A 145 17.81 5.33 28.95
C PRO A 145 16.69 6.06 28.20
N ARG A 146 16.41 5.66 26.95
CA ARG A 146 15.38 6.28 26.10
C ARG A 146 13.97 5.82 26.47
N ALA A 147 13.82 4.56 26.87
CA ALA A 147 12.56 3.98 27.33
C ALA A 147 12.07 4.67 28.61
N SER A 148 12.97 5.11 29.49
CA SER A 148 12.60 5.87 30.70
C SER A 148 11.97 7.24 30.41
N THR A 149 12.16 7.78 29.19
CA THR A 149 11.64 9.09 28.80
C THR A 149 10.15 9.04 28.43
N SER A 150 9.62 7.89 28.01
CA SER A 150 8.21 7.74 27.59
C SER A 150 7.63 6.41 28.03
N LYS A 151 6.41 6.44 28.58
CA LYS A 151 5.68 5.23 28.97
C LYS A 151 5.42 4.30 27.78
N GLU A 152 5.20 4.85 26.59
CA GLU A 152 5.00 4.06 25.38
C GLU A 152 6.26 3.28 25.00
N PHE A 153 7.43 3.93 25.06
CA PHE A 153 8.72 3.28 24.79
C PHE A 153 9.04 2.20 25.82
N LEU A 154 8.70 2.43 27.08
CA LEU A 154 8.86 1.42 28.13
C LEU A 154 8.01 0.18 27.83
N HIS A 155 6.73 0.37 27.51
CA HIS A 155 5.84 -0.75 27.15
C HIS A 155 6.33 -1.51 25.92
N ASP A 156 6.80 -0.80 24.89
CA ASP A 156 7.38 -1.42 23.70
C ASP A 156 8.67 -2.20 23.98
N LEU A 157 9.52 -1.68 24.87
CA LEU A 157 10.73 -2.38 25.32
C LEU A 157 10.37 -3.62 26.13
N GLU A 158 9.46 -3.53 27.09
CA GLU A 158 8.98 -4.67 27.89
C GLU A 158 8.44 -5.79 27.00
N ARG A 159 7.60 -5.45 26.02
CA ARG A 159 7.06 -6.41 25.05
C ARG A 159 8.17 -7.06 24.20
N THR A 160 9.19 -6.29 23.82
CA THR A 160 10.32 -6.82 23.06
C THR A 160 11.20 -7.73 23.92
N MET A 161 11.43 -7.37 25.18
CA MET A 161 12.19 -8.18 26.15
C MET A 161 11.46 -9.47 26.53
N ALA A 162 10.12 -9.46 26.51
CA ALA A 162 9.32 -10.67 26.72
C ALA A 162 9.66 -11.78 25.71
N LEU A 163 10.15 -11.44 24.50
CA LEU A 163 10.59 -12.41 23.48
C LEU A 163 11.81 -13.24 23.92
N LEU A 164 12.59 -12.78 24.91
CA LEU A 164 13.72 -13.53 25.45
C LEU A 164 13.29 -14.64 26.41
N VAL A 165 12.18 -14.43 27.12
CA VAL A 165 11.67 -15.36 28.14
C VAL A 165 10.62 -16.29 27.56
N PHE A 166 9.75 -15.75 26.70
CA PHE A 166 8.68 -16.49 26.05
C PHE A 166 9.09 -16.81 24.62
N THR A 167 9.27 -18.10 24.33
CA THR A 167 9.38 -18.57 22.95
C THR A 167 8.11 -18.20 22.20
N PRO A 168 8.21 -17.63 20.99
CA PRO A 168 7.05 -17.28 20.19
C PRO A 168 6.30 -18.55 19.79
N ASP A 169 5.21 -18.82 20.48
CA ASP A 169 4.32 -19.95 20.26
C ASP A 169 2.91 -19.44 19.90
N HIS A 170 2.02 -20.34 19.47
CA HIS A 170 0.63 -19.99 19.15
C HIS A 170 -0.15 -19.45 20.37
N SER A 171 0.39 -19.56 21.59
CA SER A 171 -0.24 -19.10 22.82
C SER A 171 -0.10 -17.59 23.04
N ASN A 172 0.89 -16.92 22.42
CA ASN A 172 1.07 -15.47 22.55
C ASN A 172 1.18 -14.76 21.19
N PRO A 173 0.04 -14.49 20.51
CA PRO A 173 0.02 -13.91 19.17
C PRO A 173 0.61 -12.49 19.10
N GLN A 174 0.59 -11.73 20.20
CA GLN A 174 1.16 -10.39 20.27
C GLN A 174 2.69 -10.41 20.18
N ASN A 175 3.34 -11.42 20.75
CA ASN A 175 4.80 -11.55 20.66
C ASN A 175 5.23 -12.08 19.29
N ALA A 176 4.43 -12.97 18.70
CA ALA A 176 4.64 -13.45 17.33
C ALA A 176 4.52 -12.33 16.29
N GLU A 177 3.68 -11.32 16.51
CA GLU A 177 3.53 -10.15 15.64
C GLU A 177 4.85 -9.36 15.49
N LEU A 178 5.61 -9.20 16.57
CA LEU A 178 6.91 -8.51 16.54
C LEU A 178 7.94 -9.24 15.68
N LEU A 179 7.72 -10.54 15.44
CA LEU A 179 8.58 -11.36 14.60
C LEU A 179 8.17 -11.37 13.12
N LYS A 180 7.02 -10.79 12.78
CA LYS A 180 6.55 -10.72 11.39
C LYS A 180 7.34 -9.67 10.58
N PRO A 181 7.41 -9.84 9.24
CA PRO A 181 8.01 -8.85 8.36
C PRO A 181 7.27 -7.50 8.37
N ASP A 182 6.00 -7.49 8.76
CA ASP A 182 5.13 -6.30 8.78
C ASP A 182 5.75 -5.14 9.58
N LEU A 183 6.39 -5.43 10.71
CA LEU A 183 7.06 -4.41 11.52
C LEU A 183 8.25 -3.77 10.78
N ARG A 184 9.03 -4.57 10.03
CA ARG A 184 10.12 -4.06 9.20
C ARG A 184 9.59 -3.15 8.09
N LEU A 185 8.48 -3.55 7.46
CA LEU A 185 7.81 -2.77 6.42
C LEU A 185 7.35 -1.42 6.97
N GLU A 186 6.67 -1.39 8.11
CA GLU A 186 6.18 -0.16 8.72
C GLU A 186 7.32 0.80 9.09
N VAL A 187 8.38 0.28 9.73
CA VAL A 187 9.54 1.11 10.10
C VAL A 187 10.25 1.63 8.87
N ALA A 188 10.42 0.80 7.83
CA ALA A 188 11.06 1.23 6.59
C ALA A 188 10.25 2.30 5.86
N ASP A 189 8.92 2.18 5.84
CA ASP A 189 8.03 3.22 5.31
C ASP A 189 8.16 4.51 6.10
N ARG A 190 8.15 4.46 7.43
CA ARG A 190 8.35 5.65 8.29
C ARG A 190 9.71 6.31 8.08
N VAL A 191 10.78 5.53 7.86
CA VAL A 191 12.10 6.07 7.50
C VAL A 191 12.05 6.77 6.15
N ASN A 192 11.48 6.13 5.12
CA ASN A 192 11.35 6.73 3.79
C ASN A 192 10.57 8.06 3.84
N GLN A 193 9.46 8.06 4.57
CA GLN A 193 8.64 9.24 4.82
C GLN A 193 9.42 10.36 5.51
N ALA A 194 10.22 10.05 6.53
CA ALA A 194 11.04 11.03 7.23
C ALA A 194 12.13 11.63 6.33
N ILE A 195 12.75 10.81 5.47
CA ILE A 195 13.74 11.28 4.50
C ILE A 195 13.06 12.22 3.47
N LEU A 196 11.92 11.83 2.89
CA LEU A 196 11.17 12.64 1.94
C LEU A 196 10.72 13.99 2.54
N ALA A 197 10.26 13.97 3.79
CA ALA A 197 9.86 15.18 4.52
C ALA A 197 11.04 16.16 4.68
N ARG A 198 12.24 15.67 4.98
CA ARG A 198 13.45 16.51 5.07
C ARG A 198 13.90 17.08 3.73
N GLN A 199 13.66 16.34 2.65
CA GLN A 199 13.93 16.79 1.28
C GLN A 199 12.86 17.78 0.77
N GLY A 200 11.89 18.18 1.60
CA GLY A 200 10.83 19.13 1.23
C GLY A 200 9.83 18.57 0.22
N THR A 201 9.80 17.25 0.04
CA THR A 201 8.88 16.56 -0.88
C THR A 201 7.70 15.99 -0.09
N SER A 202 6.56 15.76 -0.75
CA SER A 202 5.45 15.06 -0.11
C SER A 202 5.90 13.68 0.39
N VAL A 203 5.45 13.37 1.61
CA VAL A 203 5.77 12.18 2.38
C VAL A 203 5.28 10.89 1.71
N GLU A 204 4.23 11.00 0.91
CA GLU A 204 3.52 9.88 0.30
C GLU A 204 3.32 10.08 -1.20
N ALA A 205 3.29 9.00 -1.97
CA ALA A 205 2.95 9.05 -3.39
C ALA A 205 1.48 9.45 -3.59
N LYS A 206 1.21 10.38 -4.52
CA LYS A 206 -0.14 10.88 -4.80
C LYS A 206 -1.15 9.77 -5.08
N ILE A 207 -0.72 8.70 -5.72
CA ILE A 207 -1.57 7.54 -6.01
C ILE A 207 -2.07 6.85 -4.73
N LYS A 208 -1.25 6.76 -3.68
CA LYS A 208 -1.66 6.20 -2.37
C LYS A 208 -2.71 7.11 -1.71
N GLU A 209 -2.54 8.43 -1.83
CA GLU A 209 -3.49 9.40 -1.29
C GLU A 209 -4.84 9.28 -2.02
N TRP A 210 -4.80 9.09 -3.34
CA TRP A 210 -6.00 8.93 -4.17
C TRP A 210 -6.73 7.62 -3.90
N ILE A 211 -6.02 6.51 -3.66
CA ILE A 211 -6.65 5.25 -3.27
C ILE A 211 -7.41 5.41 -1.95
N ARG A 212 -6.79 6.06 -0.96
CA ARG A 212 -7.45 6.35 0.33
C ARG A 212 -8.63 7.31 0.17
N ALA A 213 -8.47 8.37 -0.62
CA ALA A 213 -9.53 9.32 -0.90
C ALA A 213 -10.72 8.67 -1.62
N ARG A 214 -10.46 7.74 -2.55
CA ARG A 214 -11.47 6.94 -3.23
C ARG A 214 -12.23 6.07 -2.23
N ALA A 215 -11.51 5.27 -1.43
CA ALA A 215 -12.13 4.39 -0.43
C ALA A 215 -13.00 5.18 0.57
N TRP A 216 -12.50 6.34 1.03
CA TRP A 216 -13.28 7.24 1.87
C TRP A 216 -14.53 7.79 1.16
N SER A 217 -14.38 8.29 -0.06
CA SER A 217 -15.49 8.87 -0.82
C SER A 217 -16.58 7.84 -1.14
N GLU A 218 -16.17 6.61 -1.44
CA GLU A 218 -17.06 5.47 -1.69
C GLU A 218 -17.87 5.12 -0.44
N ASN A 219 -17.20 5.00 0.71
CA ASN A 219 -17.86 4.75 1.99
C ASN A 219 -18.83 5.88 2.38
N GLU A 220 -18.40 7.13 2.20
CA GLU A 220 -19.23 8.31 2.51
C GLU A 220 -20.44 8.42 1.60
N ALA A 221 -20.30 8.11 0.30
CA ALA A 221 -21.41 8.11 -0.64
C ALA A 221 -22.43 7.00 -0.32
N ARG A 222 -21.98 5.81 0.09
CA ARG A 222 -22.86 4.74 0.59
C ARG A 222 -23.59 5.16 1.87
N ARG A 223 -22.89 5.80 2.81
CA ARG A 223 -23.49 6.33 4.06
C ARG A 223 -24.56 7.38 3.77
N ALA A 224 -24.32 8.23 2.78
CA ALA A 224 -25.27 9.25 2.32
C ALA A 224 -26.37 8.70 1.39
N LYS A 225 -26.44 7.37 1.17
CA LYS A 225 -27.40 6.69 0.28
C LYS A 225 -27.43 7.27 -1.14
N LYS A 226 -26.29 7.74 -1.65
CA LYS A 226 -26.18 8.15 -3.05
C LYS A 226 -26.18 6.91 -3.95
N GLU A 227 -26.70 7.06 -5.16
CA GLU A 227 -26.61 6.01 -6.17
C GLU A 227 -25.17 5.81 -6.60
N VAL A 228 -24.61 4.67 -6.21
CA VAL A 228 -23.23 4.28 -6.43
C VAL A 228 -23.24 2.78 -6.78
N PRO A 229 -22.47 2.33 -7.79
CA PRO A 229 -22.42 0.91 -8.14
C PRO A 229 -22.04 0.04 -6.94
N HIS A 230 -22.62 -1.17 -6.86
CA HIS A 230 -22.32 -2.10 -5.78
C HIS A 230 -20.84 -2.50 -5.78
N ASN A 231 -20.31 -2.81 -6.97
CA ASN A 231 -18.91 -3.08 -7.20
C ASN A 231 -18.27 -1.97 -8.05
N MET A 232 -17.29 -1.26 -7.49
CA MET A 232 -16.38 -0.44 -8.27
C MET A 232 -15.04 -1.16 -8.36
N LYS A 233 -14.84 -1.95 -9.42
CA LYS A 233 -13.56 -2.63 -9.66
C LYS A 233 -12.44 -1.60 -9.82
N LEU A 234 -11.28 -1.86 -9.20
CA LEU A 234 -10.07 -1.05 -9.40
C LEU A 234 -9.26 -1.49 -10.62
N GLY A 235 -9.64 -2.60 -11.26
CA GLY A 235 -8.86 -3.24 -12.32
C GLY A 235 -7.57 -3.90 -11.81
N LEU A 236 -7.43 -4.01 -10.49
CA LEU A 236 -6.35 -4.74 -9.80
C LEU A 236 -6.86 -6.03 -9.15
N ASP A 237 -8.18 -6.14 -9.02
CA ASP A 237 -8.88 -7.35 -8.64
C ASP A 237 -8.79 -8.27 -9.87
N GLY A 238 -7.81 -9.17 -9.88
CA GLY A 238 -7.58 -10.08 -11.02
C GLY A 238 -8.87 -10.79 -11.43
N ASP A 239 -8.96 -11.17 -12.71
CA ASP A 239 -10.15 -11.72 -13.41
C ASP A 239 -10.95 -12.72 -12.56
N THR A 240 -11.77 -12.18 -11.68
CA THR A 240 -12.86 -12.88 -11.00
C THR A 240 -14.11 -12.40 -11.68
N ASP A 241 -14.21 -12.77 -12.96
CA ASP A 241 -15.48 -12.83 -13.67
C ASP A 241 -16.24 -14.04 -13.12
N GLY A 242 -16.77 -13.86 -11.92
CA GLY A 242 -17.87 -14.64 -11.38
C GLY A 242 -19.06 -13.72 -11.30
N ASP A 243 -19.74 -13.56 -12.45
CA ASP A 243 -21.09 -13.00 -12.51
C ASP A 243 -22.00 -13.97 -11.73
N SER A 244 -22.14 -13.74 -10.42
CA SER A 244 -23.07 -14.50 -9.58
C SER A 244 -24.45 -13.85 -9.65
N ASP A 245 -25.01 -13.79 -10.85
CA ASP A 245 -26.43 -13.55 -11.09
C ASP A 245 -27.09 -14.91 -11.43
N ASP A 246 -26.95 -15.89 -10.53
CA ASP A 246 -27.71 -17.15 -10.63
C ASP A 246 -29.06 -17.00 -9.91
N GLU A 247 -30.06 -16.70 -10.74
CA GLU A 247 -31.42 -17.26 -10.75
C GLU A 247 -32.07 -17.60 -9.40
N ALA A 248 -32.69 -16.60 -8.77
CA ALA A 248 -33.92 -16.84 -8.02
C ALA A 248 -35.10 -16.47 -8.92
N MET A 249 -35.80 -17.48 -9.47
CA MET A 249 -37.23 -17.54 -9.81
C MET A 249 -37.46 -18.44 -11.04
N ASN A 250 -37.96 -19.67 -10.84
CA ASN A 250 -39.28 -20.09 -11.35
C ASN A 250 -39.65 -21.50 -10.88
N GLY A 251 -40.18 -21.63 -9.66
CA GLY A 251 -40.83 -22.85 -9.20
C GLY A 251 -42.30 -22.84 -9.58
N ASN A 252 -42.64 -23.12 -10.84
CA ASN A 252 -44.01 -23.44 -11.23
C ASN A 252 -44.04 -24.40 -12.43
N GLY A 253 -44.24 -25.68 -12.15
CA GLY A 253 -44.41 -26.73 -13.15
C GLY A 253 -45.35 -27.79 -12.60
N ASP A 254 -46.61 -27.70 -13.03
CA ASP A 254 -47.69 -28.66 -12.85
C ASP A 254 -47.22 -30.11 -13.08
N ASN A 255 -47.58 -31.00 -12.14
CA ASN A 255 -47.62 -32.43 -12.39
C ASN A 255 -49.08 -32.89 -12.29
N ASP A 256 -49.78 -32.79 -13.41
CA ASP A 256 -50.99 -33.58 -13.69
C ASP A 256 -50.79 -34.31 -15.02
N ALA A 257 -50.69 -35.64 -14.96
CA ALA A 257 -51.22 -36.60 -15.94
C ALA A 257 -50.68 -38.02 -15.67
N MET A 258 -51.64 -38.91 -15.42
CA MET A 258 -51.58 -40.37 -15.48
C MET A 258 -50.88 -40.93 -16.73
N ILE A 259 -50.48 -42.21 -16.62
CA ILE A 259 -50.39 -43.32 -17.62
C ILE A 259 -49.15 -44.14 -17.19
N SER A 260 -49.17 -45.42 -16.80
CA SER A 260 -50.14 -46.52 -16.81
C SER A 260 -49.80 -47.47 -15.67
#